data_AF-A0A451AER1-F1
#
_entry.id   AF-A0A451AER1-F1
#
_cell.length_a   1.000
_cell.length_b   1.000
_cell.length_c   1.000
_cell.angle_alpha   90.00
_cell.angle_beta   90.00
_cell.angle_gamma   90.00
#
_symmetry.space_group_name_H-M   'P 1'
#
loop_
_entity.id
_entity.type
_entity.pdbx_description
1 polymer ?
#
loop_
_entity_poly.entity_id
_entity_poly.type
_entity_poly.pdbx_seq_one_letter_code
_entity_poly.pdbx_strand_id
1 'polypeptide(L)'
;MLSDWIKRAAVSGIGMIERFANTLAAFRSGILAYYDFDRLSTGPLEGSNNKIKTLQKIAYGFRKMEFLELEIKAPHKTKYALVG
;
A
#
# COMPACT_ATOMS: atom_id res chain seq x y z
N MET A 1 4.87 24.56 -5.67
CA MET A 1 4.29 23.50 -6.53
C MET A 1 3.30 22.62 -5.75
N LEU A 2 3.73 21.72 -4.85
CA LEU A 2 2.80 20.88 -4.06
C LEU A 2 2.03 21.65 -2.96
N SER A 3 2.72 22.45 -2.15
CA SER A 3 2.09 23.23 -1.08
C SER A 3 1.12 24.29 -1.61
N ASP A 4 1.38 24.83 -2.80
CA ASP A 4 0.48 25.79 -3.45
C ASP A 4 -0.82 25.11 -3.91
N TRP A 5 -0.70 23.91 -4.49
CA TRP A 5 -1.85 23.10 -4.87
C TRP A 5 -2.70 22.71 -3.66
N ILE A 6 -2.07 22.25 -2.57
CA ILE A 6 -2.78 21.91 -1.32
C ILE A 6 -3.57 23.10 -0.79
N LYS A 7 -2.98 24.31 -0.80
CA LYS A 7 -3.67 25.54 -0.36
C LYS A 7 -4.89 25.85 -1.22
N ARG A 8 -4.77 25.74 -2.55
CA ARG A 8 -5.90 25.97 -3.48
C ARG A 8 -7.00 24.92 -3.32
N ALA A 9 -6.61 23.66 -3.14
CA ALA A 9 -7.53 22.54 -2.94
C ALA A 9 -8.29 22.66 -1.60
N ALA A 10 -7.62 23.14 -0.55
CA ALA A 10 -8.20 23.34 0.78
C ALA A 10 -9.23 24.49 0.85
N VAL A 11 -9.20 25.43 -0.12
CA VAL A 11 -10.17 26.54 -0.21
C VAL A 11 -11.14 26.40 -1.38
N SER A 12 -11.21 25.20 -1.98
CA SER A 12 -11.99 24.96 -3.19
C SER A 12 -13.50 24.94 -2.97
N GLY A 13 -13.98 24.81 -1.72
CA GLY A 13 -15.39 24.65 -1.39
C GLY A 13 -15.95 23.27 -1.71
N ILE A 14 -15.12 22.37 -2.25
CA ILE A 14 -15.50 20.99 -2.59
C ILE A 14 -14.98 20.08 -1.49
N GLY A 15 -15.87 19.69 -0.57
CA GLY A 15 -15.48 18.98 0.66
C GLY A 15 -14.67 17.69 0.44
N MET A 16 -14.84 17.00 -0.71
CA MET A 16 -14.01 15.85 -1.06
C MET A 16 -12.55 16.23 -1.33
N ILE A 17 -12.34 17.32 -2.06
CA ILE A 17 -11.02 17.84 -2.44
C ILE A 17 -10.31 18.44 -1.23
N GLU A 18 -11.06 19.13 -0.36
CA GLU A 18 -10.53 19.66 0.90
C GLU A 18 -10.04 18.55 1.83
N ARG A 19 -10.83 17.49 2.00
CA ARG A 19 -10.41 16.30 2.78
C ARG A 19 -9.18 15.64 2.18
N PHE A 20 -9.13 15.52 0.86
CA PHE A 20 -7.96 14.98 0.16
C PHE A 20 -6.72 15.86 0.36
N ALA A 21 -6.87 17.18 0.28
CA ALA A 21 -5.78 18.13 0.51
C ALA A 21 -5.23 18.02 1.94
N ASN A 22 -6.10 17.86 2.95
CA ASN A 22 -5.69 17.67 4.34
C ASN A 22 -4.92 16.35 4.54
N THR A 23 -5.41 15.25 3.95
CA THR A 23 -4.69 13.97 3.95
C THR A 23 -3.32 14.12 3.29
N LEU A 24 -3.26 14.76 2.12
CA LEU A 24 -2.01 14.96 1.38
C LEU A 24 -1.02 15.84 2.16
N ALA A 25 -1.49 16.85 2.88
CA ALA A 25 -0.66 17.67 3.76
C ALA A 25 -0.09 16.88 4.93
N ALA A 26 -0.90 16.03 5.57
CA ALA A 26 -0.47 15.19 6.70
C ALA A 26 0.61 14.18 6.30
N PHE A 27 0.52 13.61 5.09
CA PHE A 27 1.49 12.62 4.59
C PHE A 27 2.62 13.22 3.73
N ARG A 28 2.73 14.55 3.65
CA ARG A 28 3.72 15.25 2.81
C ARG A 28 5.16 14.79 3.06
N SER A 29 5.54 14.57 4.32
CA SER A 29 6.90 14.12 4.68
C SER A 29 7.20 12.72 4.13
N GLY A 30 6.25 11.79 4.22
CA GLY A 30 6.40 10.44 3.67
C GLY A 30 6.47 10.40 2.15
N ILE A 31 5.71 11.28 1.47
CA ILE A 31 5.73 11.39 0.01
C ILE A 31 7.07 11.97 -0.48
N LEU A 32 7.62 12.96 0.22
CA LEU A 32 8.92 13.55 -0.13
C LEU A 32 10.09 12.61 0.18
N ALA A 33 9.98 11.81 1.24
CA ALA A 33 10.98 10.79 1.59
C ALA A 33 11.24 9.78 0.46
N TYR A 34 10.28 9.55 -0.45
CA TYR A 34 10.50 8.75 -1.66
C TYR A 34 11.64 9.31 -2.54
N TYR A 35 11.73 10.63 -2.66
CA TYR A 35 12.76 11.30 -3.46
C TYR A 35 14.08 11.45 -2.70
N ASP A 36 14.02 11.57 -1.37
CA ASP A 36 15.21 11.78 -0.52
C ASP A 36 15.98 10.47 -0.24
N PHE A 37 15.31 9.31 -0.25
CA PHE A 37 15.89 8.00 0.12
C PHE A 37 15.88 6.98 -1.03
N ASP A 38 16.52 7.32 -2.15
CA ASP A 38 16.76 6.44 -3.32
C ASP A 38 15.56 5.56 -3.72
N ARG A 39 14.39 6.20 -3.86
CA ARG A 39 13.13 5.56 -4.29
C ARG A 39 12.65 4.49 -3.31
N LEU A 40 12.56 4.83 -2.03
CA LEU A 40 11.89 4.01 -1.01
C LEU A 40 10.45 3.68 -1.43
N SER A 41 10.28 2.57 -2.14
CA SER A 41 9.02 2.16 -2.73
C SER A 41 8.23 1.30 -1.76
N THR A 42 6.93 1.59 -1.64
CA THR A 42 5.97 0.70 -0.95
C THR A 42 5.62 -0.53 -1.78
N GLY A 43 6.16 -0.69 -2.99
CA GLY A 43 5.86 -1.80 -3.91
C GLY A 43 5.97 -3.20 -3.28
N PRO A 44 7.03 -3.55 -2.52
CA PRO A 44 7.12 -4.83 -1.82
C PRO A 44 6.03 -5.03 -0.74
N LEU A 45 5.66 -3.95 -0.04
CA LEU A 45 4.58 -3.97 0.97
C LEU A 45 3.21 -4.12 0.30
N GLU A 46 2.96 -3.40 -0.80
CA GLU A 46 1.75 -3.53 -1.61
C GLU A 46 1.62 -4.93 -2.22
N GLY A 47 2.72 -5.49 -2.72
CA GLY A 47 2.78 -6.87 -3.20
C GLY A 47 2.42 -7.89 -2.10
N SER A 48 2.92 -7.68 -0.89
CA SER A 48 2.56 -8.49 0.28
C SER A 48 1.07 -8.35 0.63
N ASN A 49 0.54 -7.14 0.65
CA ASN A 49 -0.88 -6.89 0.91
C ASN A 49 -1.80 -7.55 -0.11
N ASN A 50 -1.45 -7.50 -1.41
CA ASN A 50 -2.21 -8.16 -2.46
C ASN A 50 -2.18 -9.69 -2.34
N LYS A 51 -1.02 -10.27 -1.97
CA LYS A 51 -0.92 -11.71 -1.68
C LYS A 51 -1.82 -12.11 -0.52
N ILE A 52 -1.78 -11.37 0.60
CA ILE A 52 -2.64 -11.62 1.78
C ILE A 52 -4.12 -11.53 1.40
N LYS A 53 -4.53 -10.48 0.66
CA LYS A 53 -5.92 -10.30 0.22
C LYS A 53 -6.39 -11.44 -0.68
N THR A 54 -5.51 -11.93 -1.57
CA THR A 54 -5.79 -13.08 -2.44
C THR A 54 -5.97 -14.35 -1.62
N LEU A 55 -5.08 -14.61 -0.66
CA LEU A 55 -5.16 -15.76 0.25
C LEU A 55 -6.43 -15.71 1.11
N GLN A 56 -6.81 -14.54 1.62
CA GLN A 56 -8.07 -14.34 2.35
C GLN A 56 -9.30 -14.62 1.48
N LYS A 57 -9.29 -14.20 0.20
CA LYS A 57 -10.40 -14.46 -0.74
C LYS A 57 -10.55 -15.94 -1.05
N ILE A 58 -9.45 -16.69 -1.16
CA ILE A 58 -9.44 -18.15 -1.34
C ILE A 58 -9.90 -18.85 -0.05
N ALA A 59 -9.43 -18.38 1.12
CA ALA A 59 -9.76 -18.94 2.43
C ALA A 59 -11.24 -18.77 2.82
N TYR A 60 -11.97 -17.83 2.20
CA TYR A 60 -13.40 -17.64 2.43
C TYR A 60 -14.25 -18.88 2.07
N GLY A 61 -13.74 -19.80 1.23
CA GLY A 61 -14.41 -21.07 0.91
C GLY A 61 -14.21 -22.18 1.95
N PHE A 62 -13.11 -22.16 2.70
CA PHE A 62 -12.78 -23.19 3.69
C PHE A 62 -12.01 -22.54 4.85
N ARG A 63 -12.70 -22.28 5.96
CA ARG A 63 -12.12 -21.69 7.18
C ARG A 63 -10.99 -22.56 7.73
N LYS A 64 -9.74 -22.19 7.43
CA LYS A 64 -8.56 -22.53 8.24
C LYS A 64 -7.62 -21.33 8.30
N MET A 65 -7.87 -20.44 9.27
CA MET A 65 -6.99 -19.29 9.56
C MET A 65 -5.53 -19.70 9.84
N GLU A 66 -5.31 -20.92 10.35
CA GLU A 66 -3.96 -21.49 10.56
C GLU A 66 -3.19 -21.68 9.25
N PHE A 67 -3.86 -21.93 8.12
CA PHE A 67 -3.21 -22.09 6.83
C PHE A 67 -2.77 -20.74 6.24
N LEU A 68 -3.57 -19.70 6.46
CA LEU A 68 -3.24 -18.33 6.06
C LEU A 68 -1.97 -17.82 6.77
N GLU A 69 -1.81 -18.13 8.06
CA GLU A 69 -0.61 -17.74 8.81
C GLU A 69 0.66 -18.44 8.30
N LEU A 70 0.56 -19.72 7.95
CA LEU A 70 1.66 -20.50 7.38
C LEU A 70 2.06 -20.01 5.99
N GLU A 71 1.11 -19.71 5.11
CA GLU A 71 1.33 -19.13 3.77
C GLU A 71 2.02 -17.75 3.84
N ILE A 72 1.58 -16.88 4.75
CA ILE A 72 2.18 -15.55 4.96
C ILE A 72 3.62 -15.67 5.46
N LYS A 73 3.91 -16.66 6.30
CA LYS A 73 5.25 -16.94 6.81
C LYS A 73 6.12 -17.69 5.80
N ALA A 74 5.56 -18.43 4.83
CA ALA A 74 6.29 -19.28 3.89
C ALA A 74 6.94 -18.65 2.63
N PRO A 75 6.92 -17.32 2.31
CA PRO A 75 7.53 -16.81 1.07
C PRO A 75 9.02 -17.12 0.92
N HIS A 76 9.74 -17.32 2.03
CA HIS A 76 11.16 -17.68 2.04
C HIS A 76 11.42 -19.17 1.76
N LYS A 77 10.39 -20.02 1.70
CA LYS A 77 10.50 -21.47 1.45
C LYS A 77 10.12 -21.89 0.03
N THR A 78 9.31 -21.10 -0.68
CA THR A 78 8.91 -21.37 -2.06
C THR A 78 9.91 -20.80 -3.05
N LYS A 79 10.94 -21.59 -3.37
CA LYS A 79 11.74 -21.40 -4.59
C LYS A 79 10.85 -21.75 -5.78
N TYR A 80 10.29 -20.75 -6.46
CA TYR A 80 9.78 -20.96 -7.81
C TYR A 80 10.97 -21.32 -8.69
N ALA A 81 11.20 -22.61 -8.92
CA ALA A 81 12.01 -23.06 -10.03
C ALA A 81 11.21 -22.71 -11.28
N LEU A 82 11.58 -21.61 -11.93
CA LEU A 82 11.19 -21.35 -13.31
C LEU A 82 11.87 -22.43 -14.16
N VAL A 83 11.20 -23.56 -14.33
CA VAL A 83 11.58 -24.54 -15.35
C VAL A 83 10.93 -24.05 -16.64
N GLY A 84 11.70 -23.26 -17.38
CA GLY A 84 11.52 -23.01 -18.81
C GLY A 84 12.60 -23.74 -19.58
#